data_AF-A0A822DGN2-F1
#
_entry.id   AF-A0A822DGN2-F1
#
_cell.length_a   1.000
_cell.length_b   1.000
_cell.length_c   1.000
_cell.angle_alpha   90.00
_cell.angle_beta   90.00
_cell.angle_gamma   90.00
#
_symmetry.space_group_name_H-M   'P 1'
#
loop_
_entity.id
_entity.type
_entity.pdbx_description
1 polymer ?
#
loop_
_entity_poly.entity_id
_entity_poly.type
_entity_poly.pdbx_seq_one_letter_code
_entity_poly.pdbx_strand_id
1 'polypeptide(L)'
;MWKILVELGFMENSSVPNNRHQITSPTLEIYKDYFEVPFLDHTKQFYRQEAANFLVHNSISEYLKKAPRWIDEELHRAVSYLHSSTLAPLIKILEQALVHEQLEAICTEAKILLHDDNYSDFACLFKLVDRVPNATVQLKKIFENNFRRKGIESMERISATAINDPKDYVETILKIHKDLSNVAQKFFHNNEHLIASLNKACENFINNNAVTEAANNATKSAELLARYCDILLRKGFV
;
A
#
# COMPACT_ATOMS: atom_id res chain seq x y z
N MET A 1 -37.64 -16.48 -8.24
CA MET A 1 -37.14 -16.51 -9.64
C MET A 1 -35.71 -17.04 -9.78
N TRP A 2 -34.94 -17.21 -8.70
CA TRP A 2 -33.54 -17.67 -8.75
C TRP A 2 -33.36 -19.18 -8.55
N LYS A 3 -34.45 -19.92 -8.27
CA LYS A 3 -34.42 -21.36 -8.00
C LYS A 3 -34.64 -22.23 -9.26
N ILE A 4 -35.15 -21.64 -10.35
CA ILE A 4 -35.59 -22.38 -11.54
C ILE A 4 -34.46 -22.55 -12.57
N LEU A 5 -33.43 -21.70 -12.55
CA LEU A 5 -32.33 -21.75 -13.52
C LEU A 5 -31.23 -22.77 -13.17
N VAL A 6 -31.13 -23.21 -11.91
CA VAL A 6 -30.09 -24.17 -11.47
C VAL A 6 -30.48 -25.63 -11.75
N GLU A 7 -31.78 -25.92 -11.86
CA GLU A 7 -32.28 -27.29 -12.03
C GLU A 7 -32.18 -27.83 -13.48
N LEU A 8 -31.84 -26.99 -14.47
CA LEU A 8 -31.68 -27.42 -15.87
C LEU A 8 -30.31 -28.04 -16.19
N GLY A 9 -29.38 -28.07 -15.23
CA GLY A 9 -27.99 -28.51 -15.45
C GLY A 9 -27.64 -29.95 -15.04
N PHE A 10 -28.57 -30.70 -14.41
CA PHE A 10 -28.27 -32.04 -13.87
C PHE A 10 -29.25 -33.09 -14.38
N MET A 11 -29.04 -33.57 -15.60
CA MET A 11 -29.48 -34.92 -15.99
C MET A 11 -28.33 -35.60 -16.74
N GLU A 12 -27.42 -36.22 -16.00
CA GLU A 12 -26.48 -37.19 -16.55
C GLU A 12 -27.02 -38.61 -16.34
N ASN A 13 -27.34 -39.27 -17.45
CA ASN A 13 -27.35 -40.73 -17.55
C ASN A 13 -27.01 -41.11 -18.99
N SER A 14 -25.77 -41.52 -19.25
CA SER A 14 -25.43 -42.81 -19.89
C SER A 14 -23.99 -42.84 -20.43
N SER A 15 -23.32 -43.91 -20.02
CA SER A 15 -22.00 -44.45 -20.37
C SER A 15 -21.61 -44.47 -21.85
N VAL A 16 -20.43 -43.92 -22.22
CA VAL A 16 -19.54 -44.34 -23.33
C VAL A 16 -18.08 -43.86 -23.05
N PRO A 17 -16.99 -44.58 -23.42
CA PRO A 17 -15.71 -44.52 -22.71
C PRO A 17 -14.64 -43.59 -23.31
N ASN A 18 -13.83 -43.06 -22.39
CA ASN A 18 -12.40 -42.74 -22.42
C ASN A 18 -11.74 -42.43 -23.78
N ASN A 19 -11.62 -41.14 -24.10
CA ASN A 19 -10.56 -40.67 -25.00
C ASN A 19 -9.97 -39.35 -24.48
N ARG A 20 -8.65 -39.33 -24.29
CA ARG A 20 -7.88 -38.20 -23.75
C ARG A 20 -7.72 -37.12 -24.81
N HIS A 21 -8.71 -36.26 -24.94
CA HIS A 21 -8.55 -34.91 -25.49
C HIS A 21 -9.15 -33.92 -24.49
N GLN A 22 -8.53 -32.76 -24.36
CA GLN A 22 -8.96 -31.67 -23.47
C GLN A 22 -10.37 -31.22 -23.86
N ILE A 23 -11.38 -31.83 -23.23
CA ILE A 23 -12.74 -31.31 -23.24
C ILE A 23 -12.77 -30.28 -22.12
N THR A 24 -12.43 -29.02 -22.40
CA THR A 24 -13.08 -27.94 -21.66
C THR A 24 -14.56 -28.10 -21.96
N SER A 25 -15.31 -28.64 -20.99
CA SER A 25 -16.71 -29.02 -21.19
C SER A 25 -17.46 -27.88 -21.87
N PRO A 26 -18.26 -28.13 -22.94
CA PRO A 26 -19.14 -27.13 -23.54
C PRO A 26 -19.99 -26.40 -22.48
N THR A 27 -20.25 -27.05 -21.35
CA THR A 27 -20.95 -26.48 -20.20
C THR A 27 -20.19 -25.33 -19.52
N LEU A 28 -18.86 -25.34 -19.50
CA LEU A 28 -18.05 -24.26 -18.93
C LEU A 28 -18.03 -23.03 -19.85
N GLU A 29 -17.97 -23.22 -21.17
CA GLU A 29 -18.07 -22.10 -22.12
C GLU A 29 -19.44 -21.44 -22.04
N ILE A 30 -20.52 -22.23 -22.00
CA ILE A 30 -21.89 -21.71 -21.79
C ILE A 30 -21.99 -20.96 -20.46
N TYR A 31 -21.42 -21.50 -19.37
CA TYR A 31 -21.39 -20.80 -18.09
C TYR A 31 -20.68 -19.45 -18.19
N LYS A 32 -19.53 -19.39 -18.88
CA LYS A 32 -18.75 -18.16 -19.01
C LYS A 32 -19.50 -17.09 -19.80
N ASP A 33 -20.00 -17.46 -20.97
CA ASP A 33 -20.59 -16.52 -21.91
C ASP A 33 -21.94 -15.99 -21.43
N TYR A 34 -22.77 -16.84 -20.84
CA TYR A 34 -24.14 -16.48 -20.47
C TYR A 34 -24.32 -16.11 -19.00
N PHE A 35 -23.40 -16.51 -18.11
CA PHE A 35 -23.47 -16.16 -16.69
C PHE A 35 -22.26 -15.38 -16.20
N GLU A 36 -21.03 -15.91 -16.33
CA GLU A 36 -19.85 -15.31 -15.69
C GLU A 36 -19.59 -13.88 -16.19
N VAL A 37 -19.61 -13.65 -17.51
CA VAL A 37 -19.34 -12.33 -18.08
C VAL A 37 -20.41 -11.30 -17.68
N PRO A 38 -21.73 -11.54 -17.84
CA PRO A 38 -22.76 -10.63 -17.35
C PRO A 38 -22.72 -10.43 -15.83
N PHE A 39 -22.45 -11.48 -15.05
CA PHE A 39 -22.32 -11.40 -13.60
C PHE A 39 -21.19 -10.45 -13.21
N LEU A 40 -20.00 -10.62 -13.79
CA LEU A 40 -18.83 -9.78 -13.49
C LEU A 40 -19.06 -8.32 -13.85
N ASP A 41 -19.72 -8.03 -14.98
CA ASP A 41 -20.05 -6.66 -15.39
C ASP A 41 -21.03 -6.01 -14.41
N HIS A 42 -22.11 -6.70 -14.04
CA HIS A 42 -23.06 -6.20 -13.04
C HIS A 42 -22.41 -6.02 -11.67
N THR A 43 -21.57 -6.95 -11.21
CA THR A 43 -20.85 -6.83 -9.93
C THR A 43 -19.91 -5.62 -9.94
N LYS A 44 -19.22 -5.36 -11.06
CA LYS A 44 -18.40 -4.16 -11.22
C LYS A 44 -19.22 -2.88 -11.06
N GLN A 45 -20.35 -2.79 -11.78
CA GLN A 45 -21.21 -1.62 -11.76
C GLN A 45 -21.84 -1.40 -10.38
N PHE A 46 -22.28 -2.49 -9.74
CA PHE A 46 -22.80 -2.48 -8.38
C PHE A 46 -21.79 -1.89 -7.40
N TYR A 47 -20.57 -2.42 -7.33
CA TYR A 47 -19.57 -1.93 -6.38
C TYR A 47 -19.06 -0.52 -6.69
N ARG A 48 -19.02 -0.11 -7.96
CA ARG A 48 -18.76 1.28 -8.33
C ARG A 48 -19.81 2.23 -7.75
N GLN A 49 -21.08 1.90 -7.95
CA GLN A 49 -22.18 2.72 -7.45
C GLN A 49 -22.25 2.70 -5.93
N GLU A 50 -22.05 1.54 -5.31
CA GLU A 50 -22.05 1.38 -3.86
C GLU A 50 -20.89 2.18 -3.21
N ALA A 51 -19.69 2.12 -3.79
CA ALA A 51 -18.55 2.91 -3.34
C ALA A 51 -18.82 4.41 -3.45
N ALA A 52 -19.35 4.86 -4.59
CA ALA A 52 -19.69 6.27 -4.79
C ALA A 52 -20.75 6.74 -3.79
N ASN A 53 -21.84 5.98 -3.63
CA ASN A 53 -22.92 6.29 -2.68
C ASN A 53 -22.39 6.34 -1.24
N PHE A 54 -21.52 5.40 -0.87
CA PHE A 54 -20.92 5.38 0.46
C PHE A 54 -20.05 6.62 0.72
N LEU A 55 -19.21 7.01 -0.25
CA LEU A 55 -18.32 8.16 -0.15
C LEU A 55 -19.04 9.52 -0.18
N VAL A 56 -20.31 9.58 -0.61
CA VAL A 56 -21.13 10.80 -0.49
C VAL A 56 -21.45 11.12 0.97
N HIS A 57 -21.59 10.10 1.81
CA HIS A 57 -22.06 10.24 3.20
C HIS A 57 -20.99 9.95 4.25
N ASN A 58 -19.86 9.37 3.85
CA ASN A 58 -18.83 8.89 4.75
C ASN A 58 -17.45 9.34 4.27
N SER A 59 -16.52 9.41 5.21
CA SER A 59 -15.13 9.74 4.91
C SER A 59 -14.44 8.60 4.16
N ILE A 60 -13.37 8.93 3.44
CA ILE A 60 -12.46 7.93 2.84
C ILE A 60 -11.81 7.05 3.92
N SER A 61 -11.57 7.58 5.13
CA SER A 61 -11.14 6.81 6.29
C SER A 61 -12.14 5.70 6.70
N GLU A 62 -13.44 5.98 6.66
CA GLU A 62 -14.48 4.97 6.90
C GLU A 62 -14.59 3.98 5.74
N TYR A 63 -14.44 4.46 4.51
CA TYR A 63 -14.40 3.63 3.31
C TYR A 63 -13.28 2.59 3.39
N LEU A 64 -12.08 2.98 3.83
CA LEU A 64 -10.93 2.09 3.98
C LEU A 64 -11.16 0.97 5.01
N LYS A 65 -12.09 1.16 5.95
CA LYS A 65 -12.52 0.11 6.90
C LYS A 65 -13.62 -0.78 6.31
N LYS A 66 -14.40 -0.25 5.37
CA LYS A 66 -15.56 -0.92 4.75
C LYS A 66 -15.19 -1.75 3.53
N ALA A 67 -14.36 -1.21 2.62
CA ALA A 67 -13.97 -1.85 1.37
C ALA A 67 -13.36 -3.26 1.55
N PRO A 68 -12.44 -3.52 2.51
CA PRO A 68 -11.94 -4.87 2.74
C PRO A 68 -13.06 -5.88 3.05
N ARG A 69 -14.07 -5.47 3.83
CA ARG A 69 -15.21 -6.34 4.19
C ARG A 69 -16.05 -6.68 2.97
N TRP A 70 -16.33 -5.69 2.11
CA TRP A 70 -17.05 -5.95 0.86
C TRP A 70 -16.32 -6.93 -0.04
N ILE A 71 -15.00 -6.80 -0.17
CA ILE A 71 -14.18 -7.73 -0.95
C ILE A 71 -14.27 -9.13 -0.34
N ASP A 72 -14.00 -9.26 0.97
CA ASP A 72 -13.97 -10.56 1.65
C ASP A 72 -15.35 -11.26 1.60
N GLU A 73 -16.44 -10.51 1.80
CA GLU A 73 -17.82 -11.01 1.69
C GLU A 73 -18.15 -11.52 0.28
N GLU A 74 -17.78 -10.76 -0.77
CA GLU A 74 -18.10 -11.15 -2.15
C GLU A 74 -17.26 -12.33 -2.62
N LEU A 75 -15.98 -12.39 -2.23
CA LEU A 75 -15.14 -13.55 -2.48
C LEU A 75 -15.68 -14.80 -1.77
N HIS A 76 -16.16 -14.67 -0.54
CA HIS A 76 -16.77 -15.79 0.17
C HIS A 76 -18.04 -16.30 -0.52
N ARG A 77 -18.91 -15.39 -1.01
CA ARG A 77 -20.08 -15.76 -1.81
C ARG A 77 -19.67 -16.48 -3.10
N ALA A 78 -18.67 -15.96 -3.80
CA ALA A 78 -18.20 -16.56 -5.04
C ALA A 78 -17.67 -17.98 -4.85
N VAL A 79 -16.89 -18.22 -3.80
CA VAL A 79 -16.41 -19.58 -3.45
C VAL A 79 -17.58 -20.53 -3.13
N SER A 80 -18.65 -20.02 -2.52
CA SER A 80 -19.78 -20.83 -2.06
C SER A 80 -20.76 -21.18 -3.19
N TYR A 81 -20.91 -20.31 -4.19
CA TYR A 81 -22.01 -20.40 -5.16
C TYR A 81 -21.58 -20.46 -6.63
N LEU A 82 -20.35 -20.07 -6.96
CA LEU A 82 -19.91 -19.91 -8.34
C LEU A 82 -18.89 -20.95 -8.74
N HIS A 83 -18.71 -21.12 -10.05
CA HIS A 83 -17.66 -21.98 -10.57
C HIS A 83 -16.28 -21.38 -10.24
N SER A 84 -15.30 -22.25 -9.95
CA SER A 84 -13.95 -21.83 -9.53
C SER A 84 -13.23 -20.92 -10.54
N SER A 85 -13.61 -20.96 -11.82
CA SER A 85 -13.09 -20.06 -12.87
C SER A 85 -13.38 -18.58 -12.60
N THR A 86 -14.43 -18.27 -11.83
CA THR A 86 -14.91 -16.91 -11.61
C THR A 86 -14.09 -16.14 -10.58
N LEU A 87 -13.37 -16.83 -9.69
CA LEU A 87 -12.66 -16.18 -8.59
C LEU A 87 -11.59 -15.19 -9.07
N ALA A 88 -10.71 -15.64 -9.97
CA ALA A 88 -9.63 -14.79 -10.49
C ALA A 88 -10.14 -13.52 -11.22
N PRO A 89 -11.11 -13.59 -12.15
CA PRO A 89 -11.65 -12.39 -12.77
C PRO A 89 -12.46 -11.53 -11.79
N LEU A 90 -13.19 -12.13 -10.84
CA LEU A 90 -13.93 -11.39 -9.82
C LEU A 90 -13.00 -10.55 -8.93
N ILE A 91 -11.89 -11.12 -8.46
CA ILE A 91 -10.87 -10.38 -7.68
C ILE A 91 -10.44 -9.13 -8.44
N LYS A 92 -10.09 -9.25 -9.72
CA LYS A 92 -9.67 -8.12 -10.55
C LYS A 92 -10.76 -7.05 -10.70
N ILE A 93 -12.01 -7.48 -10.84
CA ILE A 93 -13.14 -6.56 -10.92
C ILE A 93 -13.34 -5.79 -9.62
N LEU A 94 -13.26 -6.47 -8.47
CA LEU A 94 -13.39 -5.85 -7.15
C LEU A 94 -12.23 -4.89 -6.88
N GLU A 95 -11.00 -5.29 -7.16
CA GLU A 95 -9.81 -4.44 -7.03
C GLU A 95 -9.90 -3.19 -7.91
N GLN A 96 -10.39 -3.34 -9.15
CA GLN A 96 -10.60 -2.21 -10.04
C GLN A 96 -11.65 -1.23 -9.48
N ALA A 97 -12.82 -1.74 -9.11
CA ALA A 97 -13.96 -0.92 -8.70
C ALA A 97 -13.77 -0.29 -7.30
N LEU A 98 -13.18 -1.02 -6.35
CA LEU A 98 -13.09 -0.63 -4.95
C LEU A 98 -11.74 -0.03 -4.52
N VAL A 99 -10.70 -0.16 -5.35
CA VAL A 99 -9.37 0.35 -4.99
C VAL A 99 -8.82 1.24 -6.08
N HIS A 100 -8.71 0.75 -7.32
CA HIS A 100 -8.07 1.49 -8.40
C HIS A 100 -8.80 2.80 -8.71
N GLU A 101 -10.13 2.75 -8.80
CA GLU A 101 -10.95 3.94 -9.11
C GLU A 101 -11.00 4.96 -7.97
N GLN A 102 -10.69 4.55 -6.75
CA GLN A 102 -10.63 5.44 -5.58
C GLN A 102 -9.19 5.84 -5.23
N LEU A 103 -8.20 5.43 -6.03
CA LEU A 103 -6.78 5.55 -5.67
C LEU A 103 -6.35 7.00 -5.42
N GLU A 104 -6.90 7.97 -6.16
CA GLU A 104 -6.60 9.38 -5.96
C GLU A 104 -7.09 9.90 -4.58
N ALA A 105 -8.32 9.55 -4.20
CA ALA A 105 -8.88 9.89 -2.90
C ALA A 105 -8.09 9.19 -1.77
N ILE A 106 -7.75 7.92 -1.96
CA ILE A 106 -6.92 7.14 -1.04
C ILE A 106 -5.53 7.80 -0.88
N CYS A 107 -4.89 8.22 -1.96
CA CYS A 107 -3.59 8.91 -1.94
C CYS A 107 -3.68 10.28 -1.24
N THR A 108 -4.80 10.98 -1.35
CA THR A 108 -5.03 12.25 -0.64
C THR A 108 -5.15 12.00 0.86
N GLU A 109 -5.95 11.02 1.28
CA GLU A 109 -6.05 10.62 2.68
C GLU A 109 -4.71 10.16 3.25
N ALA A 110 -3.96 9.37 2.49
CA ALA A 110 -2.65 8.87 2.88
C ALA A 110 -1.69 10.01 3.26
N LYS A 111 -1.75 11.15 2.55
CA LYS A 111 -0.95 12.34 2.90
C LYS A 111 -1.39 12.94 4.23
N ILE A 112 -2.69 13.03 4.48
CA ILE A 112 -3.26 13.57 5.72
C ILE A 112 -2.87 12.68 6.90
N LEU A 113 -3.08 11.37 6.80
CA LEU A 113 -2.72 10.41 7.84
C LEU A 113 -1.24 10.45 8.21
N LEU A 114 -0.35 10.61 7.23
CA LEU A 114 1.09 10.71 7.47
C LEU A 114 1.53 12.06 8.00
N HIS A 115 0.82 13.13 7.67
CA HIS A 115 1.04 14.45 8.23
C HIS A 115 0.66 14.48 9.72
N ASP A 116 -0.42 13.80 10.08
CA ASP A 116 -0.98 13.74 11.44
C ASP A 116 -0.42 12.57 12.28
N ASP A 117 0.62 11.89 11.79
CA ASP A 117 1.31 10.77 12.44
C ASP A 117 0.41 9.57 12.76
N ASN A 118 -0.72 9.45 12.06
CA ASN A 118 -1.64 8.33 12.16
C ASN A 118 -1.17 7.14 11.29
N TYR A 119 -0.04 6.55 11.68
CA TYR A 119 0.57 5.42 10.98
C TYR A 119 -0.26 4.14 11.04
N SER A 120 -1.12 4.00 12.05
CA SER A 120 -2.01 2.83 12.18
C SER A 120 -3.02 2.77 11.05
N ASP A 121 -3.72 3.86 10.81
CA ASP A 121 -4.72 3.92 9.73
C ASP A 121 -4.04 3.91 8.36
N PHE A 122 -2.86 4.54 8.21
CA PHE A 122 -2.06 4.41 7.00
C PHE A 122 -1.64 2.95 6.74
N ALA A 123 -1.30 2.16 7.77
CA ALA A 123 -0.97 0.74 7.60
C ALA A 123 -2.17 -0.08 7.12
N CYS A 124 -3.38 0.21 7.61
CA CYS A 124 -4.61 -0.40 7.12
C CYS A 124 -4.86 -0.05 5.65
N LEU A 125 -4.70 1.24 5.30
CA LEU A 125 -4.79 1.74 3.93
C LEU A 125 -3.80 1.02 3.00
N PHE A 126 -2.52 0.96 3.40
CA PHE A 126 -1.48 0.32 2.62
C PHE A 126 -1.79 -1.15 2.35
N LYS A 127 -2.26 -1.91 3.36
CA LYS A 127 -2.66 -3.32 3.21
C LYS A 127 -3.79 -3.54 2.19
N LEU A 128 -4.75 -2.63 2.11
CA LEU A 128 -5.82 -2.71 1.12
C LEU A 128 -5.25 -2.52 -0.30
N VAL A 129 -4.37 -1.53 -0.46
CA VAL A 129 -3.79 -1.18 -1.77
C VAL A 129 -2.72 -2.17 -2.23
N ASP A 130 -2.01 -2.82 -1.31
CA ASP A 130 -0.97 -3.82 -1.58
C ASP A 130 -1.49 -5.08 -2.27
N ARG A 131 -2.81 -5.34 -2.17
CA ARG A 131 -3.47 -6.41 -2.93
C ARG A 131 -3.49 -6.10 -4.44
N VAL A 132 -3.51 -4.82 -4.81
CA VAL A 132 -3.67 -4.39 -6.20
C VAL A 132 -2.31 -4.15 -6.86
N PRO A 133 -1.99 -4.88 -7.94
CA PRO A 133 -0.74 -4.68 -8.66
C PRO A 133 -0.52 -3.22 -9.06
N ASN A 134 0.68 -2.71 -8.81
CA ASN A 134 1.12 -1.35 -9.13
C ASN A 134 0.42 -0.19 -8.39
N ALA A 135 -0.60 -0.46 -7.57
CA ALA A 135 -1.33 0.62 -6.87
C ALA A 135 -0.52 1.20 -5.69
N THR A 136 0.40 0.43 -5.11
CA THR A 136 1.23 0.91 -3.97
C THR A 136 2.37 1.83 -4.36
N VAL A 137 2.68 1.98 -5.66
CA VAL A 137 3.80 2.82 -6.12
C VAL A 137 3.62 4.27 -5.66
N GLN A 138 2.42 4.82 -5.79
CA GLN A 138 2.13 6.19 -5.36
C GLN A 138 2.18 6.32 -3.83
N LEU A 139 1.66 5.34 -3.09
CA LEU A 139 1.69 5.35 -1.62
C LEU A 139 3.12 5.28 -1.07
N LYS A 140 3.98 4.43 -1.65
CA LYS A 140 5.40 4.35 -1.28
C LYS A 140 6.11 5.69 -1.48
N LYS A 141 5.79 6.40 -2.56
CA LYS A 141 6.34 7.75 -2.83
C LYS A 141 5.81 8.79 -1.84
N ILE A 142 4.52 8.75 -1.51
CA ILE A 142 3.91 9.62 -0.49
C ILE A 142 4.56 9.38 0.88
N PHE A 143 4.78 8.12 1.23
CA PHE A 143 5.47 7.70 2.45
C PHE A 143 6.92 8.20 2.50
N GLU A 144 7.71 7.95 1.45
CA GLU A 144 9.08 8.45 1.28
C GLU A 144 9.14 9.98 1.45
N ASN A 145 8.25 10.71 0.76
CA ASN A 145 8.22 12.17 0.81
C ASN A 145 7.88 12.72 2.20
N ASN A 146 6.96 12.09 2.94
CA ASN A 146 6.61 12.54 4.29
C ASN A 146 7.81 12.48 5.23
N PHE A 147 8.55 11.38 5.21
CA PHE A 147 9.72 11.23 6.09
C PHE A 147 10.91 12.05 5.64
N ARG A 148 11.09 12.22 4.32
CA ARG A 148 12.06 13.17 3.78
C ARG A 148 11.77 14.58 4.32
N ARG A 149 10.52 15.04 4.22
CA ARG A 149 10.08 16.35 4.74
C ARG A 149 10.38 16.48 6.24
N LYS A 150 9.98 15.50 7.06
CA LYS A 150 10.27 15.51 8.50
C LYS A 150 11.77 15.56 8.81
N GLY A 151 12.58 14.86 8.03
CA GLY A 151 14.04 14.92 8.12
C GLY A 151 14.57 16.32 7.85
N ILE A 152 14.15 16.94 6.73
CA ILE A 152 14.52 18.31 6.36
C ILE A 152 14.11 19.31 7.44
N GLU A 153 12.85 19.29 7.89
CA GLU A 153 12.34 20.19 8.95
C GLU A 153 13.11 20.04 10.27
N SER A 154 13.58 18.82 10.58
CA SER A 154 14.40 18.58 11.77
C SER A 154 15.82 19.14 11.61
N MET A 155 16.40 19.04 10.41
CA MET A 155 17.71 19.64 10.10
C MET A 155 17.66 21.17 10.04
N GLU A 156 16.56 21.76 9.56
CA GLU A 156 16.35 23.20 9.54
C GLU A 156 16.42 23.81 10.94
N ARG A 157 15.83 23.14 11.94
CA ARG A 157 15.81 23.62 13.35
C ARG A 157 17.20 23.72 13.98
N ILE A 158 18.15 22.91 13.53
CA ILE A 158 19.53 22.90 14.04
C ILE A 158 20.51 23.61 13.09
N SER A 159 20.04 24.12 11.94
CA SER A 159 20.91 24.61 10.87
C SER A 159 21.86 25.74 11.28
N ALA A 160 21.43 26.60 12.21
CA ALA A 160 22.25 27.72 12.69
C ALA A 160 23.43 27.28 13.58
N THR A 161 23.32 26.16 14.28
CA THR A 161 24.32 25.67 15.26
C THR A 161 25.13 24.50 14.72
N ALA A 162 24.49 23.60 13.98
CA ALA A 162 25.05 22.32 13.56
C ALA A 162 26.14 22.40 12.47
N ILE A 163 26.31 23.54 11.78
CA ILE A 163 27.36 23.72 10.75
C ILE A 163 28.76 23.42 11.32
N ASN A 164 28.96 23.75 12.61
CA ASN A 164 30.23 23.58 13.32
C ASN A 164 30.12 22.64 14.53
N ASP A 165 28.96 22.03 14.76
CA ASP A 165 28.73 21.07 15.83
C ASP A 165 28.41 19.67 15.26
N PRO A 166 29.43 18.82 15.04
CA PRO A 166 29.25 17.45 14.58
C PRO A 166 28.36 16.61 15.49
N LYS A 167 28.31 16.91 16.79
CA LYS A 167 27.53 16.13 17.76
C LYS A 167 26.04 16.40 17.55
N ASP A 168 25.64 17.66 17.54
CA ASP A 168 24.23 18.06 17.36
C ASP A 168 23.67 17.56 16.01
N TYR A 169 24.48 17.67 14.95
CA TYR A 169 24.14 17.15 13.63
C TYR A 169 23.88 15.63 13.63
N VAL A 170 24.85 14.85 14.09
CA VAL A 170 24.79 13.37 14.02
C VAL A 170 23.76 12.80 14.99
N GLU A 171 23.66 13.34 16.21
CA GLU A 171 22.66 12.89 17.18
C GLU A 171 21.23 13.15 16.68
N THR A 172 21.00 14.25 15.96
CA THR A 172 19.69 14.53 15.35
C THR A 172 19.36 13.54 14.22
N ILE A 173 20.32 13.22 13.33
CA ILE A 173 20.13 12.18 12.30
C ILE A 173 19.81 10.83 12.93
N LEU A 174 20.60 10.43 13.94
CA LEU A 174 20.40 9.15 14.64
C LEU A 174 19.04 9.08 15.32
N LYS A 175 18.58 10.19 15.91
CA LYS A 175 17.24 10.29 16.51
C LYS A 175 16.15 10.08 15.46
N ILE A 176 16.21 10.79 14.34
CA ILE A 176 15.25 10.62 13.24
C ILE A 176 15.25 9.17 12.76
N HIS A 177 16.43 8.61 12.45
CA HIS A 177 16.55 7.23 11.99
C HIS A 177 15.93 6.23 12.99
N LYS A 178 16.15 6.43 14.29
CA LYS A 178 15.54 5.61 15.34
C LYS A 178 14.02 5.72 15.37
N ASP A 179 13.49 6.93 15.29
CA ASP A 179 12.03 7.17 15.28
C ASP A 179 11.37 6.54 14.04
N LEU A 180 12.00 6.67 12.87
CA LEU A 180 11.57 6.02 11.63
C LEU A 180 11.59 4.49 11.73
N SER A 181 12.67 3.93 12.29
CA SER A 181 12.80 2.48 12.49
C SER A 181 11.72 1.95 13.43
N ASN A 182 11.39 2.70 14.49
CA ASN A 182 10.31 2.36 15.41
C ASN A 182 8.94 2.36 14.70
N VAL A 183 8.68 3.35 13.83
CA VAL A 183 7.45 3.39 13.03
C VAL A 183 7.37 2.20 12.07
N ALA A 184 8.47 1.90 11.36
CA ALA A 184 8.56 0.75 10.46
C ALA A 184 8.27 -0.58 11.17
N GLN A 185 8.87 -0.78 12.34
CA GLN A 185 8.69 -1.98 13.12
C GLN A 185 7.28 -2.09 13.68
N LYS A 186 6.77 -1.02 14.31
CA LYS A 186 5.51 -1.04 15.06
C LYS A 186 4.28 -1.15 14.17
N PHE A 187 4.24 -0.40 13.07
CA PHE A 187 3.03 -0.31 12.25
C PHE A 187 3.11 -1.14 10.96
N PHE A 188 4.31 -1.34 10.44
CA PHE A 188 4.53 -1.98 9.15
C PHE A 188 5.20 -3.35 9.24
N HIS A 189 5.49 -3.85 10.45
CA HIS A 189 6.06 -5.18 10.69
C HIS A 189 7.32 -5.44 9.84
N ASN A 190 8.15 -4.40 9.67
CA ASN A 190 9.35 -4.46 8.83
C ASN A 190 9.07 -4.82 7.35
N ASN A 191 7.96 -4.33 6.78
CA ASN A 191 7.69 -4.46 5.35
C ASN A 191 8.88 -3.93 4.52
N GLU A 192 9.51 -4.82 3.74
CA GLU A 192 10.75 -4.53 3.02
C GLU A 192 10.63 -3.33 2.08
N HIS A 193 9.48 -3.17 1.41
CA HIS A 193 9.27 -2.06 0.50
C HIS A 193 9.18 -0.71 1.23
N LEU A 194 8.55 -0.68 2.40
CA LEU A 194 8.46 0.54 3.20
C LEU A 194 9.79 0.87 3.89
N ILE A 195 10.56 -0.14 4.31
CA ILE A 195 11.94 0.05 4.77
C ILE A 195 12.80 0.66 3.67
N ALA A 196 12.71 0.15 2.43
CA ALA A 196 13.44 0.72 1.30
C ALA A 196 13.06 2.19 1.06
N SER A 197 11.77 2.53 1.14
CA SER A 197 11.30 3.92 1.07
C SER A 197 11.84 4.80 2.22
N LEU A 198 11.95 4.28 3.44
CA LEU A 198 12.55 5.00 4.57
C LEU A 198 14.04 5.25 4.36
N ASN A 199 14.79 4.22 3.96
CA ASN A 199 16.23 4.35 3.72
C ASN A 199 16.51 5.39 2.64
N LYS A 200 15.71 5.37 1.57
CA LYS A 200 15.81 6.36 0.49
C LYS A 200 15.44 7.77 0.95
N ALA A 201 14.43 7.91 1.81
CA ALA A 201 14.11 9.20 2.43
C ALA A 201 15.27 9.72 3.29
N CYS A 202 15.89 8.83 4.10
CA CYS A 202 17.07 9.12 4.91
C CYS A 202 18.25 9.59 4.07
N GLU A 203 18.63 8.80 3.07
CA GLU A 203 19.71 9.14 2.14
C GLU A 203 19.48 10.53 1.53
N ASN A 204 18.25 10.82 1.11
CA ASN A 204 17.94 12.08 0.45
C ASN A 204 18.08 13.28 1.39
N PHE A 205 17.51 13.24 2.61
CA PHE A 205 17.59 14.38 3.53
C PHE A 205 18.98 14.53 4.16
N ILE A 206 19.73 13.43 4.36
CA ILE A 206 21.11 13.51 4.89
C ILE A 206 22.02 14.19 3.87
N ASN A 207 21.84 13.89 2.59
CA ASN A 207 22.65 14.48 1.52
C ASN A 207 22.20 15.89 1.12
N ASN A 208 20.91 16.21 1.28
CA ASN A 208 20.35 17.53 0.95
C ASN A 208 19.49 18.05 2.12
N ASN A 209 20.05 18.98 2.89
CA ASN A 209 19.38 19.65 4.00
C ASN A 209 19.92 21.08 4.21
N ALA A 210 19.26 21.81 5.10
CA ALA A 210 19.63 23.18 5.45
C ALA A 210 21.09 23.36 5.93
N VAL A 211 21.71 22.35 6.57
CA VAL A 211 23.11 22.43 7.02
C VAL A 211 24.07 22.34 5.84
N THR A 212 23.83 21.42 4.90
CA THR A 212 24.62 21.30 3.67
C THR A 212 24.46 22.53 2.77
N GLU A 213 23.26 23.10 2.71
CA GLU A 213 22.96 24.30 1.93
C GLU A 213 23.60 25.55 2.55
N ALA A 214 23.48 25.73 3.87
CA ALA A 214 24.10 26.86 4.57
C ALA A 214 25.64 26.82 4.50
N ALA A 215 26.23 25.63 4.44
CA ALA A 215 27.66 25.45 4.24
C ALA A 215 28.10 25.59 2.76
N ASN A 216 27.15 25.67 1.81
CA ASN A 216 27.37 25.59 0.37
C ASN A 216 28.31 24.43 -0.01
N ASN A 217 28.15 23.28 0.63
CA ASN A 217 29.03 22.12 0.46
C ASN A 217 28.26 20.80 0.56
N ALA A 218 28.17 20.10 -0.58
CA ALA A 218 27.50 18.80 -0.69
C ALA A 218 28.18 17.68 0.13
N THR A 219 29.46 17.82 0.49
CA THR A 219 30.16 16.82 1.32
C THR A 219 30.14 17.17 2.82
N LYS A 220 29.42 18.23 3.22
CA LYS A 220 29.42 18.68 4.62
C LYS A 220 28.89 17.62 5.58
N SER A 221 27.86 16.86 5.19
CA SER A 221 27.33 15.74 5.99
C SER A 221 28.40 14.69 6.26
N ALA A 222 29.20 14.32 5.25
CA ALA A 222 30.29 13.36 5.39
C ALA A 222 31.41 13.87 6.29
N GLU A 223 31.77 15.15 6.19
CA GLU A 223 32.75 15.81 7.08
C GLU A 223 32.29 15.76 8.54
N LEU A 224 31.04 16.15 8.82
CA LEU A 224 30.49 16.16 10.18
C LEU A 224 30.41 14.74 10.76
N LEU A 225 30.00 13.75 9.97
CA LEU A 225 30.01 12.34 10.38
C LEU A 225 31.43 11.86 10.73
N ALA A 226 32.43 12.15 9.88
CA ALA A 226 33.82 11.76 10.14
C ALA A 226 34.37 12.42 11.43
N ARG A 227 34.14 13.72 11.61
CA ARG A 227 34.57 14.44 12.82
C ARG A 227 33.89 13.91 14.08
N TYR A 228 32.61 13.53 14.01
CA TYR A 228 31.92 12.92 15.13
C TYR A 228 32.52 11.56 15.51
N CYS A 229 32.83 10.71 14.52
CA CYS A 229 33.53 9.45 14.75
C CYS A 229 34.90 9.66 15.41
N ASP A 230 35.69 10.63 14.95
CA ASP A 230 36.99 10.99 15.56
C ASP A 230 36.84 11.40 17.03
N ILE A 231 35.81 12.19 17.36
CA ILE A 231 35.52 12.61 18.73
C ILE A 231 35.18 11.41 19.62
N LEU A 232 34.35 10.48 19.13
CA LEU A 232 33.98 9.27 19.87
C LEU A 232 35.19 8.37 20.11
N LEU A 233 36.01 8.15 19.07
CA LEU A 233 37.20 7.32 19.17
C LEU A 233 38.18 7.91 20.19
N ARG A 234 38.49 9.21 20.12
CA ARG A 234 39.40 9.87 21.09
C ARG A 234 38.92 9.79 22.54
N LYS A 235 37.61 9.81 22.77
CA LYS A 235 37.03 9.65 24.12
C LYS A 235 37.04 8.21 24.62
N GLY A 236 37.02 7.22 23.73
CA GLY A 236 37.11 5.80 24.08
C GLY A 236 38.54 5.30 24.40
N PHE A 237 39.55 6.14 24.15
CA PHE A 237 40.96 5.88 24.51
C PHE A 237 41.39 6.54 25.84
N VAL A 238 40.44 7.10 26.60
CA VAL A 238 40.64 7.64 27.96
C VAL A 238 39.74 6.88 28.92
#